data_AF-A0A0Q6TRZ5-F1
#
_entry.id   AF-A0A0Q6TRZ5-F1
#
_cell.length_a   1.000
_cell.length_b   1.000
_cell.length_c   1.000
_cell.angle_alpha   90.00
_cell.angle_beta   90.00
_cell.angle_gamma   90.00
#
_symmetry.space_group_name_H-M   'P 1'
#
loop_
_entity.id
_entity.type
_entity.pdbx_description
1 polymer ?
#
loop_
_entity_poly.entity_id
_entity_poly.type
_entity_poly.pdbx_seq_one_letter_code
_entity_poly.pdbx_strand_id
1 'polypeptide(L)'
;MIYTSDPQQWSALLGQPIETRILPLPDEVREFVHQVNMASGMDDAVPAPCTPDGALQADLRAALAGMPAAVRDLVSPLLLGVCVGRALGSSGVTDIVADAVDGRILGCIVLLDIDLLETHTANSWATWKENLPFGGPGFSLAATIADPHDDTRAHALQFLLLHEFGHVVTAGGTFLPRWWEPVPAASFPFLDLSWGVNAQGRFLPWDGSDFELRGVVDFYGTNKLDSDAILTAYSGLEGSDFPSLYGATNPYDDFAECFASYVHSELLGRPYLLRVDYDGVPQATLDSFWASPRSAAKRAFMRALLGPAAVLPVANDADVLVAA
;
A
#
# COMPACT_ATOMS: atom_id res chain seq x y z
N MET A 1 4.40 5.00 14.67
CA MET A 1 4.94 3.92 15.50
C MET A 1 4.09 3.75 16.74
N ILE A 2 3.70 2.51 17.00
CA ILE A 2 2.86 2.07 18.11
C ILE A 2 3.76 1.48 19.19
N TYR A 3 3.61 1.91 20.44
CA TYR A 3 4.34 1.35 21.56
C TYR A 3 3.44 0.42 22.37
N THR A 4 3.89 -0.81 22.61
CA THR A 4 3.15 -1.81 23.39
C THR A 4 3.83 -2.12 24.72
N SER A 5 3.01 -2.38 25.74
CA SER A 5 3.48 -2.85 27.05
C SER A 5 3.48 -4.38 27.18
N ASP A 6 2.97 -5.11 26.17
CA ASP A 6 3.00 -6.57 26.10
C ASP A 6 3.75 -7.06 24.84
N PRO A 7 5.08 -6.90 24.78
CA PRO A 7 5.88 -7.29 23.63
C PRO A 7 5.86 -8.80 23.36
N GLN A 8 5.57 -9.61 24.38
CA GLN A 8 5.53 -11.07 24.26
C GLN A 8 4.28 -11.54 23.51
N GLN A 9 3.13 -10.92 23.77
CA GLN A 9 1.90 -11.22 23.03
C GLN A 9 2.07 -10.94 21.53
N TRP A 10 2.70 -9.82 21.18
CA TRP A 10 2.97 -9.46 19.78
C TRP A 10 3.97 -10.42 19.13
N SER A 11 5.11 -10.68 19.77
CA SER A 11 6.15 -11.56 19.23
C SER A 11 5.67 -13.00 19.03
N ALA A 12 4.74 -13.48 19.87
CA ALA A 12 4.17 -14.81 19.74
C ALA A 12 3.39 -15.01 18.42
N LEU A 13 2.89 -13.95 17.80
CA LEU A 13 2.17 -14.01 16.53
C LEU A 13 3.09 -14.41 15.36
N LEU A 14 4.37 -14.06 15.41
CA LEU A 14 5.35 -14.43 14.38
C LEU A 14 5.55 -15.95 14.26
N GLY A 15 5.23 -16.70 15.31
CA GLY A 15 5.25 -18.16 15.30
C GLY A 15 4.05 -18.82 14.62
N GLN A 16 3.02 -18.06 14.25
CA GLN A 16 1.79 -18.56 13.63
C GLN A 16 1.81 -18.37 12.11
N PRO A 17 1.09 -19.16 11.30
CA PRO A 17 0.92 -18.88 9.88
C PRO A 17 0.26 -17.52 9.62
N ILE A 18 0.67 -16.78 8.58
CA ILE A 18 0.17 -15.41 8.33
C ILE A 18 -1.35 -15.35 8.16
N GLU A 19 -1.95 -16.40 7.58
CA GLU A 19 -3.38 -16.53 7.35
C GLU A 19 -4.20 -16.68 8.64
N THR A 20 -3.53 -16.93 9.79
CA THR A 20 -4.18 -16.97 11.10
C THR A 20 -3.96 -15.70 11.91
N ARG A 21 -3.09 -14.78 11.48
CA ARG A 21 -2.77 -13.53 12.18
C ARG A 21 -3.79 -12.43 11.91
N ILE A 22 -5.08 -12.77 11.88
CA ILE A 22 -6.18 -11.81 11.71
C ILE A 22 -6.70 -11.44 13.10
N LEU A 23 -6.63 -10.16 13.46
CA LEU A 23 -6.90 -9.65 14.80
C LEU A 23 -8.02 -8.61 14.77
N PRO A 24 -8.86 -8.50 15.81
CA PRO A 24 -9.60 -7.27 16.03
C PRO A 24 -8.61 -6.13 16.31
N LEU A 25 -8.99 -4.89 16.02
CA LEU A 25 -8.19 -3.70 16.32
C LEU A 25 -7.84 -3.61 17.83
N PRO A 26 -6.58 -3.81 18.26
CA PRO A 26 -6.19 -3.71 19.67
C PRO A 26 -6.27 -2.26 20.18
N ASP A 27 -6.44 -2.09 21.49
CA ASP A 27 -6.65 -0.77 22.10
C ASP A 27 -5.47 0.20 21.85
N GLU A 28 -4.22 -0.26 21.99
CA GLU A 28 -3.05 0.59 21.72
C GLU A 28 -2.97 1.05 20.26
N VAL A 29 -3.41 0.19 19.35
CA VAL A 29 -3.43 0.49 17.91
C VAL A 29 -4.56 1.46 17.59
N ARG A 30 -5.75 1.23 18.15
CA ARG A 30 -6.92 2.10 18.00
C ARG A 30 -6.60 3.53 18.45
N GLU A 31 -6.00 3.67 19.62
CA GLU A 31 -5.60 4.96 20.17
C GLU A 31 -4.59 5.67 19.27
N PHE A 32 -3.57 4.94 18.81
CA PHE A 32 -2.58 5.49 17.89
C PHE A 32 -3.21 6.00 16.59
N VAL A 33 -4.07 5.21 15.93
CA VAL A 33 -4.75 5.61 14.70
C VAL A 33 -5.63 6.82 14.94
N HIS A 34 -6.36 6.87 16.07
CA HIS A 34 -7.19 8.02 16.40
C HIS A 34 -6.35 9.30 16.56
N GLN A 35 -5.18 9.22 17.21
CA GLN A 35 -4.26 10.35 17.33
C GLN A 35 -3.74 10.83 15.96
N VAL A 36 -3.42 9.91 15.05
CA VAL A 36 -3.01 10.23 13.68
C VAL A 36 -4.12 10.91 12.90
N ASN A 37 -5.37 10.43 13.03
CA ASN A 37 -6.54 11.03 12.39
C ASN A 37 -6.74 12.48 12.86
N MET A 38 -6.72 12.71 14.17
CA MET A 38 -6.81 14.06 14.75
C MET A 38 -5.69 14.99 14.26
N ALA A 39 -4.45 14.50 14.21
CA ALA A 39 -3.31 15.28 13.72
C ALA A 39 -3.41 15.63 12.23
N SER A 40 -4.16 14.82 11.47
CA SER A 40 -4.38 14.98 10.03
C SER A 40 -5.67 15.73 9.69
N GLY A 41 -6.41 16.22 10.70
CA GLY A 41 -7.67 16.95 10.53
C GLY A 41 -8.87 16.07 10.15
N MET A 42 -8.79 14.76 10.44
CA MET A 42 -9.87 13.78 10.24
C MET A 42 -10.61 13.49 11.55
N ASP A 43 -11.08 14.54 12.22
CA ASP A 43 -11.63 14.45 13.58
C ASP A 43 -12.87 13.53 13.70
N ASP A 44 -13.63 13.38 12.60
CA ASP A 44 -14.82 12.53 12.53
C ASP A 44 -14.50 11.03 12.38
N ALA A 45 -13.25 10.67 12.04
CA ALA A 45 -12.81 9.29 11.87
C ALA A 45 -12.36 8.70 13.22
N VAL A 46 -13.31 8.08 13.94
CA VAL A 46 -13.10 7.44 15.24
C VAL A 46 -12.94 5.92 15.07
N PRO A 47 -11.71 5.37 15.14
CA PRO A 47 -11.47 3.97 14.87
C PRO A 47 -12.19 3.05 15.87
N ALA A 48 -12.83 2.00 15.37
CA ALA A 48 -13.51 1.00 16.19
C ALA A 48 -13.09 -0.42 15.81
N PRO A 49 -12.94 -1.35 16.78
CA PRO A 49 -12.67 -2.74 16.48
C PRO A 49 -13.86 -3.38 15.76
N CYS A 50 -13.57 -4.30 14.85
CA CYS A 50 -14.57 -5.19 14.29
C CYS A 50 -14.20 -6.66 14.53
N THR A 51 -15.22 -7.48 14.74
CA THR A 51 -15.10 -8.93 14.59
C THR A 51 -15.66 -9.31 13.23
N PRO A 52 -14.83 -9.81 12.29
CA PRO A 52 -15.29 -10.20 10.97
C PRO A 52 -16.27 -11.36 11.08
N ASP A 53 -17.35 -11.33 10.30
CA ASP A 53 -18.25 -12.46 10.19
C ASP A 53 -17.58 -13.65 9.47
N GLY A 54 -18.27 -14.78 9.38
CA GLY A 54 -17.69 -15.99 8.77
C GLY A 54 -17.31 -15.80 7.29
N ALA A 55 -18.03 -14.95 6.55
CA ALA A 55 -17.76 -14.70 5.13
C ALA A 55 -16.55 -13.80 4.95
N LEU A 56 -16.49 -12.67 5.67
CA LEU A 56 -15.34 -11.77 5.66
C LEU A 56 -14.07 -12.46 6.17
N GLN A 57 -14.17 -13.28 7.22
CA GLN A 57 -13.05 -14.09 7.71
C GLN A 57 -12.54 -15.07 6.65
N ALA A 58 -13.43 -15.66 5.85
CA ALA A 58 -13.05 -16.55 4.75
C ALA A 58 -12.35 -15.78 3.63
N ASP A 59 -12.85 -14.59 3.26
CA ASP A 59 -12.24 -13.74 2.23
C ASP A 59 -10.84 -13.27 2.63
N LEU A 60 -10.66 -12.82 3.88
CA LEU A 60 -9.35 -12.41 4.42
C LEU A 60 -8.34 -13.57 4.39
N ARG A 61 -8.77 -14.76 4.81
CA ARG A 61 -7.91 -15.97 4.76
C ARG A 61 -7.57 -16.34 3.32
N ALA A 62 -8.53 -16.28 2.40
CA ALA A 62 -8.29 -16.56 0.99
C ALA A 62 -7.29 -15.57 0.38
N ALA A 63 -7.43 -14.29 0.69
CA ALA A 63 -6.50 -13.24 0.24
C ALA A 63 -5.06 -13.50 0.71
N LEU A 64 -4.88 -13.79 2.01
CA LEU A 64 -3.57 -14.10 2.62
C LEU A 64 -2.98 -15.41 2.12
N ALA A 65 -3.78 -16.47 2.03
CA ALA A 65 -3.32 -17.77 1.54
C ALA A 65 -2.93 -17.74 0.05
N GLY A 66 -3.61 -16.89 -0.74
CA GLY A 66 -3.36 -16.70 -2.16
C GLY A 66 -2.07 -15.94 -2.51
N MET A 67 -1.32 -15.45 -1.51
CA MET A 67 -0.07 -14.73 -1.75
C MET A 67 1.03 -15.67 -2.30
N PRO A 68 1.82 -15.23 -3.31
CA PRO A 68 2.98 -16.01 -3.77
C PRO A 68 3.98 -16.30 -2.65
N ALA A 69 4.70 -17.42 -2.73
CA ALA A 69 5.68 -17.80 -1.72
C ALA A 69 6.73 -16.71 -1.47
N ALA A 70 7.27 -16.10 -2.53
CA ALA A 70 8.24 -15.01 -2.43
C ALA A 70 7.72 -13.81 -1.62
N VAL A 71 6.42 -13.49 -1.72
CA VAL A 71 5.80 -12.43 -0.91
C VAL A 71 5.71 -12.87 0.55
N ARG A 72 5.24 -14.10 0.80
CA ARG A 72 5.13 -14.64 2.17
C ARG A 72 6.49 -14.69 2.87
N ASP A 73 7.54 -15.08 2.17
CA ASP A 73 8.89 -15.19 2.72
C ASP A 73 9.45 -13.83 3.15
N LEU A 74 9.14 -12.76 2.39
CA LEU A 74 9.54 -11.39 2.73
C LEU A 74 8.71 -10.81 3.90
N VAL A 75 7.41 -11.10 3.94
CA VAL A 75 6.45 -10.44 4.85
C VAL A 75 6.31 -11.17 6.17
N SER A 76 6.27 -12.50 6.17
CA SER A 76 5.98 -13.33 7.35
C SER A 76 6.92 -13.07 8.55
N PRO A 77 8.23 -12.81 8.38
CA PRO A 77 9.11 -12.49 9.50
C PRO A 77 8.81 -11.14 10.18
N LEU A 78 8.14 -10.23 9.47
CA LEU A 78 7.92 -8.85 9.89
C LEU A 78 6.46 -8.57 10.29
N LEU A 79 5.49 -9.27 9.69
CA LEU A 79 4.07 -9.01 9.90
C LEU A 79 3.55 -9.64 11.20
N LEU A 80 3.33 -8.84 12.23
CA LEU A 80 2.71 -9.28 13.48
C LEU A 80 1.24 -9.68 13.27
N GLY A 81 0.50 -8.93 12.47
CA GLY A 81 -0.87 -9.30 12.11
C GLY A 81 -1.60 -8.29 11.24
N VAL A 82 -2.75 -8.73 10.72
CA VAL A 82 -3.73 -7.92 10.02
C VAL A 82 -4.87 -7.62 10.97
N CYS A 83 -4.92 -6.39 11.46
CA CYS A 83 -5.93 -5.87 12.35
C CYS A 83 -7.12 -5.34 11.53
N VAL A 84 -8.34 -5.73 11.89
CA VAL A 84 -9.56 -5.26 11.22
C VAL A 84 -10.34 -4.30 12.11
N GLY A 85 -10.76 -3.19 11.52
CA GLY A 85 -11.49 -2.12 12.20
C GLY A 85 -12.41 -1.37 11.26
N ARG A 86 -13.02 -0.32 11.78
CA ARG A 86 -13.91 0.60 11.07
C ARG A 86 -13.49 2.04 11.34
N ALA A 87 -13.85 2.94 10.42
CA ALA A 87 -13.61 4.37 10.52
C ALA A 87 -12.12 4.69 10.80
N LEU A 88 -11.22 4.02 10.08
CA LEU A 88 -9.78 4.21 10.21
C LEU A 88 -9.31 5.51 9.54
N GLY A 89 -10.09 6.06 8.60
CA GLY A 89 -9.73 7.26 7.82
C GLY A 89 -9.07 6.97 6.48
N SER A 90 -8.70 5.71 6.21
CA SER A 90 -8.20 5.19 4.93
C SER A 90 -8.64 3.73 4.74
N SER A 91 -8.43 3.15 3.55
CA SER A 91 -8.70 1.72 3.34
C SER A 91 -7.72 0.80 4.07
N GLY A 92 -6.49 1.25 4.24
CA GLY A 92 -5.43 0.51 4.90
C GLY A 92 -4.36 1.42 5.49
N VAL A 93 -3.71 0.94 6.55
CA VAL A 93 -2.56 1.58 7.18
C VAL A 93 -1.58 0.50 7.62
N THR A 94 -0.29 0.71 7.37
CA THR A 94 0.78 -0.11 7.94
C THR A 94 1.62 0.72 8.88
N ASP A 95 1.91 0.20 10.07
CA ASP A 95 2.86 0.85 10.99
C ASP A 95 3.62 -0.18 11.85
N ILE A 96 4.67 0.32 12.49
CA ILE A 96 5.61 -0.42 13.32
C ILE A 96 5.09 -0.52 14.75
N VAL A 97 5.22 -1.71 15.34
CA VAL A 97 5.04 -1.94 16.77
C VAL A 97 6.42 -2.05 17.42
N ALA A 98 6.63 -1.29 18.49
CA ALA A 98 7.85 -1.30 19.30
C ALA A 98 7.54 -1.59 20.76
N ASP A 99 8.49 -2.18 21.46
CA ASP A 99 8.45 -2.35 22.91
C ASP A 99 8.49 -0.96 23.59
N ALA A 100 7.55 -0.70 24.49
CA ALA A 100 7.47 0.57 25.23
C ALA A 100 8.62 0.76 26.23
N VAL A 101 9.35 -0.30 26.59
CA VAL A 101 10.42 -0.25 27.60
C VAL A 101 11.76 0.17 27.00
N ASP A 102 12.19 -0.50 25.93
CA ASP A 102 13.51 -0.28 25.31
C ASP A 102 13.44 0.28 23.88
N GLY A 103 12.24 0.38 23.29
CA GLY A 103 12.04 0.90 21.94
C GLY A 103 12.38 -0.09 20.84
N ARG A 104 12.68 -1.35 21.17
CA ARG A 104 13.00 -2.39 20.20
C ARG A 104 11.80 -2.64 19.30
N ILE A 105 12.05 -2.64 17.99
CA ILE A 105 11.01 -2.92 16.99
C ILE A 105 10.66 -4.40 17.00
N LEU A 106 9.37 -4.70 17.15
CA LEU A 106 8.85 -6.07 17.19
C LEU A 106 8.39 -6.54 15.81
N GLY A 107 7.95 -5.62 14.96
CA GLY A 107 7.45 -5.90 13.61
C GLY A 107 6.44 -4.87 13.16
N CYS A 108 5.65 -5.21 12.15
CA CYS A 108 4.63 -4.36 11.54
C CYS A 108 3.24 -4.93 11.78
N ILE A 109 2.24 -4.06 11.84
CA ILE A 109 0.85 -4.44 11.68
C ILE A 109 0.30 -3.81 10.41
N VAL A 110 -0.68 -4.49 9.83
CA VAL A 110 -1.53 -3.94 8.77
C VAL A 110 -2.91 -3.72 9.34
N LEU A 111 -3.51 -2.58 9.08
CA LEU A 111 -4.85 -2.21 9.50
C LEU A 111 -5.73 -2.14 8.26
N LEU A 112 -6.91 -2.75 8.30
CA LEU A 112 -7.89 -2.69 7.21
C LEU A 112 -9.20 -2.09 7.71
N ASP A 113 -9.69 -1.09 6.99
CA ASP A 113 -11.04 -0.57 7.20
C ASP A 113 -12.02 -1.42 6.40
N ILE A 114 -12.79 -2.23 7.11
CA ILE A 114 -13.68 -3.18 6.47
C ILE A 114 -14.89 -2.51 5.82
N ASP A 115 -15.29 -1.32 6.28
CA ASP A 115 -16.48 -0.65 5.76
C ASP A 115 -16.24 -0.20 4.31
N LEU A 116 -14.98 0.09 3.96
CA LEU A 116 -14.54 0.44 2.61
C LEU A 116 -14.42 -0.76 1.66
N LEU A 117 -14.61 -1.99 2.16
CA LEU A 117 -14.45 -3.23 1.41
C LEU A 117 -15.70 -4.11 1.42
N GLU A 118 -16.59 -3.94 2.39
CA GLU A 118 -17.71 -4.85 2.63
C GLU A 118 -18.62 -5.02 1.40
N THR A 119 -18.80 -3.95 0.63
CA THR A 119 -19.71 -3.89 -0.53
C THR A 119 -19.01 -4.03 -1.88
N HIS A 120 -17.69 -4.17 -1.91
CA HIS A 120 -16.93 -4.12 -3.15
C HIS A 120 -16.40 -5.48 -3.61
N THR A 121 -16.53 -5.75 -4.91
CA THR A 121 -15.68 -6.68 -5.66
C THR A 121 -14.34 -6.00 -6.02
N ALA A 122 -13.36 -6.77 -6.49
CA ALA A 122 -12.03 -6.27 -6.87
C ALA A 122 -12.09 -5.09 -7.85
N ASN A 123 -12.82 -5.23 -8.96
CA ASN A 123 -12.94 -4.19 -9.98
C ASN A 123 -13.70 -2.98 -9.46
N SER A 124 -14.77 -3.19 -8.69
CA SER A 124 -15.56 -2.09 -8.13
C SER A 124 -14.78 -1.28 -7.09
N TRP A 125 -13.96 -1.94 -6.26
CA TRP A 125 -13.10 -1.30 -5.27
C TRP A 125 -12.00 -0.49 -5.96
N ALA A 126 -11.29 -1.11 -6.92
CA ALA A 126 -10.24 -0.42 -7.67
C ALA A 126 -10.80 0.78 -8.44
N THR A 127 -11.97 0.62 -9.06
CA THR A 127 -12.67 1.71 -9.75
C THR A 127 -13.01 2.85 -8.79
N TRP A 128 -13.57 2.53 -7.62
CA TRP A 128 -13.88 3.52 -6.60
C TRP A 128 -12.61 4.27 -6.15
N LYS A 129 -11.53 3.55 -5.82
CA LYS A 129 -10.24 4.12 -5.40
C LYS A 129 -9.69 5.11 -6.44
N GLU A 130 -9.63 4.73 -7.71
CA GLU A 130 -9.05 5.57 -8.77
C GLU A 130 -9.87 6.85 -9.03
N ASN A 131 -11.18 6.84 -8.75
CA ASN A 131 -12.02 8.03 -8.86
C ASN A 131 -11.99 8.91 -7.61
N LEU A 132 -11.44 8.45 -6.48
CA LEU A 132 -11.43 9.21 -5.22
C LEU A 132 -10.89 10.64 -5.35
N PRO A 133 -9.82 10.94 -6.11
CA PRO A 133 -9.30 12.31 -6.21
C PRO A 133 -10.16 13.26 -7.04
N PHE A 134 -11.18 12.74 -7.75
CA PHE A 134 -11.92 13.49 -8.76
C PHE A 134 -13.40 13.62 -8.37
N GLY A 135 -14.02 14.72 -8.81
CA GLY A 135 -15.43 15.00 -8.59
C GLY A 135 -16.08 15.67 -9.79
N GLY A 136 -17.41 15.70 -9.77
CA GLY A 136 -18.21 16.32 -10.83
C GLY A 136 -18.61 15.37 -11.97
N PRO A 137 -19.48 15.83 -12.89
CA PRO A 137 -19.97 15.03 -14.02
C PRO A 137 -18.94 14.93 -15.14
N GLY A 138 -19.17 14.06 -16.14
CA GLY A 138 -18.34 13.96 -17.33
C GLY A 138 -17.37 12.78 -17.28
N PHE A 139 -16.09 13.07 -17.04
CA PHE A 139 -15.07 12.03 -17.05
C PHE A 139 -15.11 11.15 -15.80
N SER A 140 -14.79 9.87 -15.95
CA SER A 140 -14.64 8.90 -14.86
C SER A 140 -13.66 7.80 -15.26
N LEU A 141 -13.18 7.07 -14.27
CA LEU A 141 -12.30 5.92 -14.48
C LEU A 141 -13.05 4.62 -14.23
N ALA A 142 -12.69 3.58 -14.97
CA ALA A 142 -13.06 2.20 -14.70
C ALA A 142 -11.79 1.35 -14.63
N ALA A 143 -11.61 0.64 -13.52
CA ALA A 143 -10.47 -0.24 -13.28
C ALA A 143 -10.86 -1.71 -13.44
N THR A 144 -10.02 -2.48 -14.13
CA THR A 144 -10.12 -3.94 -14.21
C THR A 144 -8.86 -4.55 -13.62
N ILE A 145 -9.00 -5.10 -12.42
CA ILE A 145 -7.95 -5.84 -11.71
C ILE A 145 -8.24 -7.34 -11.57
N ALA A 146 -9.44 -7.79 -11.95
CA ALA A 146 -9.81 -9.20 -11.95
C ALA A 146 -10.71 -9.54 -13.14
N ASP A 147 -10.54 -10.75 -13.68
CA ASP A 147 -11.48 -11.32 -14.63
C ASP A 147 -12.84 -11.57 -13.95
N PRO A 148 -13.96 -11.67 -14.71
CA PRO A 148 -15.30 -11.78 -14.12
C PRO A 148 -15.49 -12.94 -13.13
N HIS A 149 -14.75 -14.04 -13.28
CA HIS A 149 -14.81 -15.16 -12.35
C HIS A 149 -14.09 -14.87 -11.02
N ASP A 150 -13.07 -14.03 -11.07
CA ASP A 150 -12.21 -13.67 -9.96
C ASP A 150 -12.59 -12.31 -9.35
N ASP A 151 -13.57 -11.60 -9.90
CA ASP A 151 -14.03 -10.31 -9.40
C ASP A 151 -14.79 -10.45 -8.07
N THR A 152 -14.04 -10.62 -7.01
CA THR A 152 -14.52 -10.97 -5.66
C THR A 152 -13.91 -10.05 -4.62
N ARG A 153 -14.54 -9.98 -3.44
CA ARG A 153 -14.01 -9.23 -2.30
C ARG A 153 -12.65 -9.78 -1.82
N ALA A 154 -12.44 -11.09 -1.85
CA ALA A 154 -11.17 -11.71 -1.52
C ALA A 154 -10.02 -11.21 -2.42
N HIS A 155 -10.27 -10.99 -3.71
CA HIS A 155 -9.25 -10.44 -4.61
C HIS A 155 -9.07 -8.92 -4.46
N ALA A 156 -10.11 -8.17 -4.07
CA ALA A 156 -9.95 -6.77 -3.65
C ALA A 156 -9.03 -6.67 -2.42
N LEU A 157 -9.32 -7.49 -1.40
CA LEU A 157 -8.53 -7.63 -0.18
C LEU A 157 -7.09 -8.03 -0.48
N GLN A 158 -6.88 -8.97 -1.41
CA GLN A 158 -5.54 -9.38 -1.78
C GLN A 158 -4.75 -8.24 -2.40
N PHE A 159 -5.34 -7.46 -3.31
CA PHE A 159 -4.66 -6.33 -3.92
C PHE A 159 -4.31 -5.26 -2.87
N LEU A 160 -5.26 -4.91 -1.99
CA LEU A 160 -5.02 -3.97 -0.91
C LEU A 160 -3.94 -4.48 0.07
N LEU A 161 -3.99 -5.74 0.48
CA LEU A 161 -2.97 -6.34 1.34
C LEU A 161 -1.59 -6.34 0.67
N LEU A 162 -1.51 -6.53 -0.65
CA LEU A 162 -0.23 -6.44 -1.36
C LEU A 162 0.35 -5.02 -1.28
N HIS A 163 -0.48 -3.97 -1.35
CA HIS A 163 -0.03 -2.60 -1.14
C HIS A 163 0.55 -2.44 0.27
N GLU A 164 -0.21 -2.81 1.29
CA GLU A 164 0.23 -2.74 2.69
C GLU A 164 1.50 -3.58 2.96
N PHE A 165 1.61 -4.74 2.32
CA PHE A 165 2.81 -5.57 2.40
C PHE A 165 4.02 -4.90 1.75
N GLY A 166 3.85 -4.02 0.77
CA GLY A 166 4.91 -3.15 0.29
C GLY A 166 5.49 -2.27 1.41
N HIS A 167 4.65 -1.70 2.27
CA HIS A 167 5.12 -0.98 3.45
C HIS A 167 5.81 -1.91 4.46
N VAL A 168 5.27 -3.09 4.73
CA VAL A 168 5.91 -4.09 5.61
C VAL A 168 7.31 -4.46 5.11
N VAL A 169 7.47 -4.72 3.82
CA VAL A 169 8.77 -5.03 3.20
C VAL A 169 9.72 -3.84 3.27
N THR A 170 9.19 -2.61 3.15
CA THR A 170 9.97 -1.39 3.33
C THR A 170 10.53 -1.26 4.74
N ALA A 171 9.78 -1.66 5.77
CA ALA A 171 10.24 -1.60 7.16
C ALA A 171 11.51 -2.44 7.42
N GLY A 172 11.61 -3.62 6.79
CA GLY A 172 12.79 -4.48 6.85
C GLY A 172 13.84 -4.21 5.76
N GLY A 173 13.55 -3.27 4.86
CA GLY A 173 14.36 -2.98 3.69
C GLY A 173 15.45 -1.94 3.92
N THR A 174 16.43 -1.94 3.03
CA THR A 174 17.50 -0.91 2.96
C THR A 174 17.42 -0.07 1.68
N PHE A 175 16.31 -0.16 0.95
CA PHE A 175 16.11 0.46 -0.36
C PHE A 175 15.29 1.76 -0.31
N LEU A 176 14.77 2.10 0.86
CA LEU A 176 14.13 3.37 1.20
C LEU A 176 14.58 3.79 2.62
N PRO A 177 14.52 5.08 2.96
CA PRO A 177 14.68 5.54 4.34
C PRO A 177 13.63 4.92 5.28
N ARG A 178 13.94 4.79 6.57
CA ARG A 178 12.95 4.38 7.57
C ARG A 178 11.98 5.54 7.82
N TRP A 179 10.67 5.33 7.65
CA TRP A 179 9.67 6.40 7.77
C TRP A 179 9.50 6.94 9.20
N TRP A 180 9.99 6.22 10.21
CA TRP A 180 9.99 6.64 11.61
C TRP A 180 11.29 7.34 12.05
N GLU A 181 12.24 7.56 11.14
CA GLU A 181 13.51 8.23 11.40
C GLU A 181 13.67 9.47 10.51
N PRO A 182 14.50 10.44 10.90
CA PRO A 182 14.92 11.52 10.00
C PRO A 182 15.59 10.93 8.75
N VAL A 183 15.22 11.44 7.58
CA VAL A 183 15.77 10.97 6.30
C VAL A 183 17.28 11.28 6.23
N PRO A 184 18.16 10.26 6.15
CA PRO A 184 19.59 10.48 6.09
C PRO A 184 20.01 10.94 4.70
N ALA A 185 21.14 11.65 4.62
CA ALA A 185 21.78 12.00 3.35
C ALA A 185 22.54 10.78 2.78
N ALA A 186 21.80 9.77 2.34
CA ALA A 186 22.30 8.51 1.78
C ALA A 186 21.60 8.16 0.47
N SER A 187 22.25 7.32 -0.33
CA SER A 187 21.65 6.73 -1.54
C SER A 187 20.85 5.49 -1.15
N PHE A 188 19.70 5.33 -1.78
CA PHE A 188 18.75 4.26 -1.52
C PHE A 188 18.31 3.64 -2.85
N PRO A 189 18.57 2.33 -3.08
CA PRO A 189 18.36 1.68 -4.37
C PRO A 189 16.99 1.86 -5.04
N PHE A 190 15.89 1.98 -4.26
CA PHE A 190 14.56 2.25 -4.83
C PHE A 190 14.24 3.74 -4.84
N LEU A 191 14.55 4.47 -3.77
CA LEU A 191 14.31 5.92 -3.68
C LEU A 191 14.88 6.64 -4.91
N ASP A 192 16.14 6.34 -5.22
CA ASP A 192 16.92 7.06 -6.22
C ASP A 192 16.44 6.82 -7.65
N LEU A 193 15.50 5.90 -7.88
CA LEU A 193 14.90 5.65 -9.19
C LEU A 193 14.05 6.83 -9.67
N SER A 194 13.27 7.43 -8.76
CA SER A 194 12.28 8.45 -9.11
C SER A 194 12.27 9.65 -8.15
N TRP A 195 12.95 9.55 -7.01
CA TRP A 195 12.88 10.53 -5.93
C TRP A 195 14.25 11.00 -5.46
N GLY A 196 14.30 12.25 -5.07
CA GLY A 196 15.38 12.88 -4.31
C GLY A 196 14.90 13.46 -2.99
N VAL A 197 15.85 13.88 -2.17
CA VAL A 197 15.60 14.55 -0.89
C VAL A 197 16.23 15.93 -0.94
N ASN A 198 15.43 16.97 -0.67
CA ASN A 198 15.96 18.34 -0.61
C ASN A 198 16.67 18.64 0.71
N ALA A 199 17.27 19.82 0.83
CA ALA A 199 18.00 20.24 2.03
C ALA A 199 17.14 20.32 3.31
N GLN A 200 15.81 20.31 3.19
CA GLN A 200 14.85 20.30 4.29
C GLN A 200 14.33 18.89 4.62
N GLY A 201 14.89 17.85 4.01
CA GLY A 201 14.47 16.47 4.23
C GLY A 201 13.15 16.11 3.55
N ARG A 202 12.66 16.93 2.60
CA ARG A 202 11.42 16.63 1.86
C ARG A 202 11.73 15.83 0.61
N PHE A 203 10.91 14.82 0.36
CA PHE A 203 10.94 14.07 -0.89
C PHE A 203 10.41 14.91 -2.03
N LEU A 204 11.14 14.90 -3.15
CA LEU A 204 10.76 15.52 -4.41
C LEU A 204 11.04 14.52 -5.54
N PRO A 205 10.16 14.38 -6.53
CA PRO A 205 10.47 13.58 -7.70
C PRO A 205 11.67 14.18 -8.46
N TRP A 206 12.40 13.35 -9.21
CA TRP A 206 13.44 13.82 -10.12
C TRP A 206 12.86 14.54 -11.34
N ASP A 207 13.70 15.36 -11.98
CA ASP A 207 13.38 15.96 -13.27
C ASP A 207 13.08 14.86 -14.30
N GLY A 208 11.88 14.90 -14.87
CA GLY A 208 11.37 13.88 -15.79
C GLY A 208 10.49 12.80 -15.15
N SER A 209 10.45 12.71 -13.81
CA SER A 209 9.47 11.91 -13.08
C SER A 209 8.28 12.75 -12.58
N ASP A 210 8.47 14.05 -12.33
CA ASP A 210 7.38 14.96 -11.94
C ASP A 210 6.42 15.26 -13.11
N PHE A 211 5.16 15.58 -12.79
CA PHE A 211 4.14 15.94 -13.76
C PHE A 211 3.05 16.86 -13.18
N GLU A 212 2.29 17.50 -14.07
CA GLU A 212 1.22 18.42 -13.68
C GLU A 212 0.17 17.71 -12.81
N LEU A 213 -0.35 18.41 -11.80
CA LEU A 213 -1.31 17.93 -10.82
C LEU A 213 -0.80 16.89 -9.82
N ARG A 214 0.37 16.25 -10.00
CA ARG A 214 0.90 15.22 -9.08
C ARG A 214 0.83 15.64 -7.61
N GLY A 215 1.30 16.86 -7.32
CA GLY A 215 1.37 17.38 -5.95
C GLY A 215 0.05 17.82 -5.32
N VAL A 216 -1.08 17.75 -6.04
CA VAL A 216 -2.41 18.16 -5.56
C VAL A 216 -3.47 17.06 -5.64
N VAL A 217 -3.12 15.87 -6.16
CA VAL A 217 -4.00 14.69 -6.14
C VAL A 217 -4.22 14.26 -4.68
N ASP A 218 -5.48 14.14 -4.27
CA ASP A 218 -5.86 13.84 -2.88
C ASP A 218 -6.93 12.74 -2.82
N PHE A 219 -6.49 11.51 -2.56
CA PHE A 219 -7.36 10.34 -2.53
C PHE A 219 -8.29 10.35 -1.31
N TYR A 220 -7.76 10.56 -0.10
CA TYR A 220 -8.52 10.40 1.13
C TYR A 220 -8.91 11.72 1.82
N GLY A 221 -8.39 12.85 1.35
CA GLY A 221 -8.80 14.17 1.83
C GLY A 221 -9.95 14.78 1.03
N THR A 222 -10.17 16.07 1.27
CA THR A 222 -11.34 16.82 0.77
C THR A 222 -11.06 17.58 -0.52
N ASN A 223 -9.81 17.62 -0.99
CA ASN A 223 -9.44 18.37 -2.19
C ASN A 223 -9.71 17.55 -3.46
N LYS A 224 -10.95 17.60 -3.95
CA LYS A 224 -11.35 16.92 -5.19
C LYS A 224 -11.09 17.80 -6.39
N LEU A 225 -10.36 17.26 -7.37
CA LEU A 225 -10.16 17.88 -8.67
C LEU A 225 -11.42 17.70 -9.54
N ASP A 226 -11.66 18.64 -10.45
CA ASP A 226 -12.73 18.46 -11.44
C ASP A 226 -12.44 17.25 -12.34
N SER A 227 -13.49 16.59 -12.81
CA SER A 227 -13.37 15.33 -13.58
C SER A 227 -12.53 15.47 -14.85
N ASP A 228 -12.51 16.65 -15.48
CA ASP A 228 -11.69 16.94 -16.66
C ASP A 228 -10.18 16.86 -16.37
N ALA A 229 -9.78 17.05 -15.12
CA ALA A 229 -8.40 16.87 -14.66
C ALA A 229 -7.91 15.42 -14.79
N ILE A 230 -8.80 14.43 -14.93
CA ILE A 230 -8.41 13.02 -15.20
C ILE A 230 -7.49 12.96 -16.42
N LEU A 231 -7.82 13.68 -17.50
CA LEU A 231 -7.02 13.63 -18.72
C LEU A 231 -5.60 14.17 -18.49
N THR A 232 -5.47 15.30 -17.81
CA THR A 232 -4.17 15.92 -17.50
C THR A 232 -3.37 15.04 -16.54
N ALA A 233 -3.98 14.56 -15.46
CA ALA A 233 -3.31 13.77 -14.44
C ALA A 233 -2.77 12.44 -15.02
N TYR A 234 -3.60 11.72 -15.78
CA TYR A 234 -3.20 10.43 -16.34
C TYR A 234 -2.27 10.56 -17.55
N SER A 235 -2.40 11.61 -18.37
CA SER A 235 -1.39 11.90 -19.39
C SER A 235 -0.03 12.23 -18.77
N GLY A 236 -0.02 12.96 -17.64
CA GLY A 236 1.20 13.20 -16.86
C GLY A 236 1.79 11.92 -16.28
N LEU A 237 0.94 11.06 -15.72
CA LEU A 237 1.35 9.76 -15.20
C LEU A 237 2.02 8.88 -16.27
N GLU A 238 1.46 8.79 -17.48
CA GLU A 238 2.05 8.04 -18.60
C GLU A 238 3.41 8.58 -19.05
N GLY A 239 3.65 9.88 -18.84
CA GLY A 239 4.94 10.54 -19.08
C GLY A 239 5.97 10.34 -17.96
N SER A 240 5.55 9.83 -16.80
CA SER A 240 6.41 9.58 -15.63
C SER A 240 6.82 8.11 -15.49
N ASP A 241 7.64 7.80 -14.50
CA ASP A 241 8.00 6.44 -14.09
C ASP A 241 7.20 5.92 -12.89
N PHE A 242 6.10 6.59 -12.50
CA PHE A 242 5.22 6.13 -11.43
C PHE A 242 4.18 5.09 -11.91
N PRO A 243 3.87 4.07 -11.09
CA PRO A 243 2.94 3.00 -11.46
C PRO A 243 1.47 3.43 -11.47
N SER A 244 1.10 4.39 -10.62
CA SER A 244 -0.26 4.90 -10.42
C SER A 244 -0.21 6.35 -9.91
N LEU A 245 -1.35 7.05 -9.93
CA LEU A 245 -1.44 8.39 -9.33
C LEU A 245 -1.21 8.33 -7.81
N TYR A 246 -1.68 7.28 -7.14
CA TYR A 246 -1.45 7.08 -5.71
C TYR A 246 0.04 6.88 -5.41
N GLY A 247 0.73 6.06 -6.21
CA GLY A 247 2.17 5.84 -6.08
C GLY A 247 3.02 7.06 -6.38
N ALA A 248 2.48 8.05 -7.10
CA ALA A 248 3.18 9.31 -7.38
C ALA A 248 3.14 10.33 -6.23
N THR A 249 2.47 10.00 -5.12
CA THR A 249 2.29 10.94 -3.99
C THR A 249 3.54 11.02 -3.11
N ASN A 250 4.19 9.90 -2.82
CA ASN A 250 5.42 9.83 -2.03
C ASN A 250 6.21 8.52 -2.31
N PRO A 251 7.49 8.41 -1.89
CA PRO A 251 8.32 7.25 -2.19
C PRO A 251 7.86 5.93 -1.57
N TYR A 252 7.17 5.96 -0.43
CA TYR A 252 6.69 4.76 0.24
C TYR A 252 5.49 4.18 -0.51
N ASP A 253 4.56 5.02 -0.94
CA ASP A 253 3.44 4.62 -1.79
C ASP A 253 3.89 4.24 -3.20
N ASP A 254 4.93 4.88 -3.74
CA ASP A 254 5.54 4.47 -5.01
C ASP A 254 6.03 3.03 -4.94
N PHE A 255 6.78 2.69 -3.88
CA PHE A 255 7.22 1.32 -3.66
C PHE A 255 6.05 0.37 -3.45
N ALA A 256 5.09 0.72 -2.58
CA ALA A 256 3.95 -0.12 -2.26
C ALA A 256 3.08 -0.42 -3.49
N GLU A 257 2.79 0.59 -4.32
CA GLU A 257 2.04 0.42 -5.57
C GLU A 257 2.84 -0.35 -6.61
N CYS A 258 4.17 -0.16 -6.69
CA CYS A 258 5.02 -1.00 -7.54
C CYS A 258 5.00 -2.46 -7.07
N PHE A 259 5.16 -2.71 -5.77
CA PHE A 259 5.15 -4.05 -5.21
C PHE A 259 3.81 -4.73 -5.47
N ALA A 260 2.70 -4.05 -5.16
CA ALA A 260 1.36 -4.59 -5.34
C ALA A 260 1.03 -4.88 -6.79
N SER A 261 1.20 -3.89 -7.68
CA SER A 261 0.88 -4.05 -9.09
C SER A 261 1.82 -5.04 -9.79
N TYR A 262 3.09 -5.15 -9.37
CA TYR A 262 4.03 -6.13 -9.90
C TYR A 262 3.62 -7.54 -9.51
N VAL A 263 3.39 -7.81 -8.22
CA VAL A 263 2.94 -9.12 -7.76
C VAL A 263 1.62 -9.51 -8.44
N HIS A 264 0.66 -8.59 -8.46
CA HIS A 264 -0.66 -8.80 -9.05
C HIS A 264 -0.59 -9.10 -10.55
N SER A 265 0.13 -8.30 -11.32
CA SER A 265 0.13 -8.43 -12.78
C SER A 265 1.15 -9.44 -13.29
N GLU A 266 2.38 -9.42 -12.75
CA GLU A 266 3.50 -10.18 -13.29
C GLU A 266 3.67 -11.55 -12.64
N LEU A 267 3.40 -11.69 -11.35
CA LEU A 267 3.53 -12.98 -10.65
C LEU A 267 2.22 -13.77 -10.65
N LEU A 268 1.08 -13.10 -10.45
CA LEU A 268 -0.24 -13.73 -10.44
C LEU A 268 -0.91 -13.72 -11.83
N GLY A 269 -0.36 -12.99 -12.80
CA GLY A 269 -0.87 -12.97 -14.18
C GLY A 269 -2.24 -12.31 -14.34
N ARG A 270 -2.62 -11.41 -13.42
CA ARG A 270 -3.94 -10.78 -13.40
C ARG A 270 -3.98 -9.49 -14.20
N PRO A 271 -5.16 -9.10 -14.71
CA PRO A 271 -5.28 -7.83 -15.42
C PRO A 271 -5.00 -6.66 -14.47
N TYR A 272 -4.47 -5.57 -15.05
CA TYR A 272 -4.44 -4.25 -14.44
C TYR A 272 -4.62 -3.25 -15.57
N LEU A 273 -5.87 -2.83 -15.77
CA LEU A 273 -6.26 -1.93 -16.86
C LEU A 273 -7.08 -0.77 -16.29
N LEU A 274 -6.79 0.44 -16.76
CA LEU A 274 -7.60 1.61 -16.47
C LEU A 274 -8.23 2.11 -17.77
N ARG A 275 -9.50 2.46 -17.71
CA ARG A 275 -10.24 3.04 -18.83
C ARG A 275 -10.80 4.38 -18.41
N VAL A 276 -10.64 5.38 -19.26
CA VAL A 276 -11.28 6.69 -19.11
C VAL A 276 -12.57 6.69 -19.89
N ASP A 277 -13.67 6.99 -19.20
CA ASP A 277 -15.01 7.11 -19.76
C ASP A 277 -15.47 8.57 -19.69
N TYR A 278 -16.22 9.04 -20.68
CA TYR A 278 -16.94 10.33 -20.66
C TYR A 278 -18.43 10.04 -20.79
N ASP A 279 -19.21 10.41 -19.76
CA ASP A 279 -20.64 10.11 -19.67
C ASP A 279 -20.95 8.61 -19.92
N GLY A 280 -20.10 7.73 -19.38
CA GLY A 280 -20.21 6.27 -19.50
C GLY A 280 -19.76 5.70 -20.85
N VAL A 281 -19.25 6.52 -21.77
CA VAL A 281 -18.73 6.08 -23.06
C VAL A 281 -17.20 6.01 -23.01
N PRO A 282 -16.58 4.86 -23.32
CA PRO A 282 -15.12 4.72 -23.38
C PRO A 282 -14.44 5.73 -24.30
N GLN A 283 -13.44 6.44 -23.77
CA GLN A 283 -12.63 7.41 -24.51
C GLN A 283 -11.20 6.92 -24.71
N ALA A 284 -10.58 6.33 -23.69
CA ALA A 284 -9.22 5.84 -23.72
C ALA A 284 -9.03 4.64 -22.80
N THR A 285 -8.02 3.82 -23.08
CA THR A 285 -7.55 2.76 -22.18
C THR A 285 -6.06 2.99 -21.95
N LEU A 286 -5.64 2.90 -20.70
CA LEU A 286 -4.27 2.99 -20.28
C LEU A 286 -3.71 1.58 -20.12
N ASP A 287 -2.60 1.33 -20.81
CA ASP A 287 -1.89 0.08 -20.73
C ASP A 287 -1.24 -0.12 -19.35
N SER A 288 -1.00 -1.38 -19.00
CA SER A 288 -0.29 -1.72 -17.78
C SER A 288 1.08 -1.04 -17.71
N PHE A 289 1.41 -0.45 -16.56
CA PHE A 289 2.73 0.12 -16.28
C PHE A 289 3.87 -0.83 -16.66
N TRP A 290 3.74 -2.12 -16.34
CA TRP A 290 4.76 -3.15 -16.56
C TRP A 290 4.98 -3.52 -18.03
N ALA A 291 4.02 -3.18 -18.91
CA ALA A 291 4.17 -3.33 -20.36
C ALA A 291 4.94 -2.16 -20.99
N SER A 292 5.05 -1.02 -20.29
CA SER A 292 5.72 0.18 -20.79
C SER A 292 7.23 0.18 -20.51
N PRO A 293 8.06 0.70 -21.43
CA PRO A 293 9.48 0.95 -21.17
C PRO A 293 9.76 1.81 -19.93
N ARG A 294 8.82 2.68 -19.54
CA ARG A 294 8.94 3.56 -18.36
C ARG A 294 9.07 2.77 -17.04
N SER A 295 8.64 1.50 -17.02
CA SER A 295 8.79 0.62 -15.86
C SER A 295 10.15 -0.05 -15.72
N ALA A 296 11.06 0.07 -16.70
CA ALA A 296 12.23 -0.82 -16.82
C ALA A 296 13.09 -0.91 -15.54
N ALA A 297 13.40 0.22 -14.92
CA ALA A 297 14.23 0.26 -13.71
C ALA A 297 13.50 -0.35 -12.50
N LYS A 298 12.24 0.03 -12.28
CA LYS A 298 11.40 -0.52 -11.20
C LYS A 298 11.10 -2.01 -11.41
N ARG A 299 10.93 -2.46 -12.65
CA ARG A 299 10.74 -3.88 -12.99
C ARG A 299 12.00 -4.69 -12.70
N ALA A 300 13.17 -4.14 -13.02
CA ALA A 300 14.44 -4.77 -12.67
C ALA A 300 14.62 -4.87 -11.15
N PHE A 301 14.26 -3.83 -10.41
CA PHE A 301 14.26 -3.84 -8.95
C PHE A 301 13.32 -4.93 -8.40
N MET A 302 12.06 -4.96 -8.84
CA MET A 302 11.07 -5.95 -8.37
C MET A 302 11.48 -7.38 -8.68
N ARG A 303 12.07 -7.64 -9.86
CA ARG A 303 12.65 -8.94 -10.21
C ARG A 303 13.81 -9.34 -9.30
N ALA A 304 14.66 -8.38 -8.91
CA ALA A 304 15.76 -8.64 -8.00
C ALA A 304 15.29 -8.88 -6.55
N LEU A 305 14.17 -8.27 -6.15
CA LEU A 305 13.57 -8.43 -4.82
C LEU A 305 12.76 -9.74 -4.70
N LEU A 306 11.95 -10.07 -5.70
CA LEU A 306 10.98 -11.18 -5.67
C LEU A 306 11.42 -12.43 -6.46
N GLY A 307 12.59 -12.39 -7.09
CA GLY A 307 13.13 -13.47 -7.91
C GLY A 307 13.71 -14.64 -7.08
N PRO A 308 14.00 -15.79 -7.73
CA PRO A 308 14.46 -17.03 -7.07
C PRO A 308 15.85 -16.95 -6.39
N ALA A 309 16.52 -15.81 -6.49
CA ALA A 309 17.63 -15.42 -5.64
C ALA A 309 17.44 -13.92 -5.34
N ALA A 310 16.68 -13.58 -4.30
CA ALA A 310 16.57 -12.19 -3.87
C ALA A 310 17.98 -11.68 -3.52
N VAL A 311 18.56 -10.83 -4.38
CA VAL A 311 19.96 -10.36 -4.26
C VAL A 311 20.03 -9.08 -3.41
N LEU A 312 18.91 -8.38 -3.25
CA LEU A 312 18.85 -7.21 -2.40
C LEU A 312 18.75 -7.68 -0.94
N PRO A 313 19.67 -7.24 -0.05
CA PRO A 313 19.53 -7.51 1.36
C PRO A 313 18.29 -6.75 1.85
N VAL A 314 17.16 -7.47 1.98
CA VAL A 314 16.31 -7.24 3.15
C VAL A 314 17.26 -7.43 4.31
N ALA A 315 17.41 -6.41 5.14
CA ALA A 315 18.33 -6.53 6.24
C ALA A 315 17.92 -7.79 6.99
N ASN A 316 18.84 -8.76 7.12
CA ASN A 316 18.66 -9.89 8.02
C ASN A 316 18.82 -9.42 9.48
N ASP A 317 18.36 -8.20 9.72
CA ASP A 317 18.23 -7.53 11.00
C ASP A 317 17.03 -8.14 11.74
N ALA A 318 16.50 -9.31 11.38
CA ALA A 318 15.84 -10.11 12.40
C ALA A 318 16.75 -10.28 13.62
N ASP A 319 18.08 -10.35 13.44
CA ASP A 319 19.04 -10.37 14.54
C ASP A 319 19.35 -8.98 15.14
N VAL A 320 19.10 -7.86 14.47
CA VAL A 320 19.26 -6.49 15.02
C VAL A 320 17.94 -5.95 15.59
N LEU A 321 16.80 -6.48 15.14
CA LEU A 321 15.45 -6.28 15.66
C LEU A 321 15.18 -7.21 16.87
N VAL A 322 15.95 -8.29 17.02
CA VAL A 322 15.90 -9.18 18.21
C VAL A 322 17.06 -8.93 19.17
N ALA A 323 18.21 -8.43 18.72
CA ALA A 323 19.36 -8.08 19.57
C ALA A 323 19.80 -6.61 19.41
N ALA A 324 19.01 -5.71 20.01
CA ALA A 324 19.47 -4.46 20.62
C ALA A 324 18.48 -4.09 21.72
#